data_AF-E6V3Q5-F1
#
_entry.id   AF-E6V3Q5-F1
#
_cell.length_a   1.000
_cell.length_b   1.000
_cell.length_c   1.000
_cell.angle_alpha   90.00
_cell.angle_beta   90.00
_cell.angle_gamma   90.00
#
_symmetry.space_group_name_H-M   'P 1'
#
loop_
_entity.id
_entity.type
_entity.pdbx_description
1 polymer ?
#
loop_
_entity_poly.entity_id
_entity_poly.type
_entity_poly.pdbx_seq_one_letter_code
_entity_poly.pdbx_strand_id
1 'polypeptide(L)'
;MDAAIAGLLGTALGAVLGAGGALGAAWIQQGHQTRRERLKAAADLGLVDFNQRVKVIQRDGGTLVPLSVFVAYHADVLEVIAKKAFDPEAVAAIDRRQIALVRAIEGRPSGQAIKEGKNAR
;
A
#
# COMPACT_ATOMS: atom_id res chain seq x y z
N MET A 1 6.23 -58.48 -1.40
CA MET A 1 5.25 -57.65 -0.66
C MET A 1 5.82 -56.28 -0.24
N ASP A 2 7.14 -56.09 -0.19
CA ASP A 2 7.77 -54.82 0.19
C ASP A 2 7.55 -53.64 -0.77
N ALA A 3 7.60 -53.87 -2.08
CA ALA A 3 7.54 -52.76 -3.06
C ALA A 3 6.19 -52.01 -3.06
N ALA A 4 5.09 -52.72 -2.76
CA ALA A 4 3.77 -52.11 -2.67
C ALA A 4 3.64 -51.22 -1.43
N ILE A 5 4.23 -51.63 -0.30
CA ILE A 5 4.24 -50.86 0.95
C ILE A 5 5.17 -49.65 0.83
N ALA A 6 6.34 -49.82 0.19
CA ALA A 6 7.27 -48.74 -0.10
C ALA A 6 6.68 -47.68 -1.05
N GLY A 7 5.92 -48.10 -2.06
CA GLY A 7 5.19 -47.19 -2.97
C GLY A 7 4.06 -46.42 -2.27
N LEU A 8 3.34 -47.07 -1.35
CA LEU A 8 2.26 -46.44 -0.58
C LEU A 8 2.80 -45.44 0.45
N LEU A 9 3.93 -45.75 1.10
CA LEU A 9 4.63 -44.83 1.99
C LEU A 9 5.29 -43.68 1.23
N GLY A 10 5.89 -43.94 0.06
CA GLY A 10 6.49 -42.91 -0.79
C GLY A 10 5.46 -41.93 -1.35
N THR A 11 4.28 -42.42 -1.75
CA THR A 11 3.17 -41.56 -2.19
C THR A 11 2.53 -40.80 -1.04
N ALA A 12 2.40 -41.40 0.15
CA ALA A 12 1.90 -40.70 1.34
C ALA A 12 2.88 -39.60 1.81
N LEU A 13 4.19 -39.87 1.87
CA LEU A 13 5.21 -38.88 2.20
C LEU A 13 5.33 -37.80 1.13
N GLY A 14 5.27 -38.16 -0.15
CA GLY A 14 5.22 -37.23 -1.27
C GLY A 14 3.97 -36.36 -1.26
N ALA A 15 2.82 -36.90 -0.84
CA ALA A 15 1.58 -36.15 -0.70
C ALA A 15 1.60 -35.20 0.51
N VAL A 16 2.24 -35.57 1.63
CA VAL A 16 2.39 -34.68 2.80
C VAL A 16 3.38 -33.55 2.52
N LEU A 17 4.52 -33.85 1.89
CA LEU A 17 5.49 -32.84 1.46
C LEU A 17 4.94 -31.96 0.32
N GLY A 18 4.20 -32.55 -0.61
CA GLY A 18 3.50 -31.85 -1.68
C GLY A 18 2.37 -30.96 -1.17
N ALA A 19 1.59 -31.42 -0.18
CA ALA A 19 0.54 -30.62 0.45
C ALA A 19 1.13 -29.49 1.32
N GLY A 20 2.21 -29.75 2.06
CA GLY A 20 2.92 -28.72 2.82
C GLY A 20 3.53 -27.64 1.91
N GLY A 21 4.13 -28.05 0.79
CA GLY A 21 4.63 -27.13 -0.24
C GLY A 21 3.52 -26.34 -0.92
N ALA A 22 2.38 -26.97 -1.22
CA ALA A 22 1.23 -26.32 -1.83
C ALA A 22 0.58 -25.29 -0.89
N LEU A 23 0.49 -25.60 0.42
CA LEU A 23 0.01 -24.66 1.43
C LEU A 23 0.96 -23.46 1.59
N GLY A 24 2.27 -23.69 1.59
CA GLY A 24 3.27 -22.62 1.63
C GLY A 24 3.23 -21.72 0.38
N ALA A 25 3.15 -22.31 -0.80
CA ALA A 25 3.03 -21.58 -2.07
C ALA A 25 1.72 -20.78 -2.13
N ALA A 26 0.60 -21.35 -1.69
CA ALA A 26 -0.69 -20.66 -1.60
C ALA A 26 -0.62 -19.46 -0.66
N TRP A 27 0.10 -19.55 0.46
CA TRP A 27 0.26 -18.45 1.41
C TRP A 27 1.05 -17.27 0.80
N ILE A 28 2.12 -17.57 0.07
CA ILE A 28 2.92 -16.57 -0.67
C ILE A 28 2.06 -15.91 -1.75
N GLN A 29 1.34 -16.71 -2.56
CA GLN A 29 0.45 -16.20 -3.60
C GLN A 29 -0.67 -15.33 -3.03
N GLN A 30 -1.27 -15.73 -1.90
CA GLN A 30 -2.31 -14.98 -1.20
C GLN A 30 -1.78 -13.63 -0.70
N GLY A 31 -0.54 -13.57 -0.21
CA GLY A 31 0.11 -12.32 0.19
C GLY A 31 0.27 -11.35 -0.98
N HIS A 32 0.76 -11.83 -2.13
CA HIS A 32 0.89 -10.99 -3.33
C HIS A 32 -0.45 -10.54 -3.88
N GLN A 33 -1.45 -11.41 -3.90
CA GLN A 33 -2.80 -11.10 -4.35
C GLN A 33 -3.45 -10.03 -3.46
N THR A 34 -3.31 -10.18 -2.14
CA THR A 34 -3.83 -9.22 -1.17
C THR A 34 -3.18 -7.84 -1.34
N ARG A 35 -1.86 -7.78 -1.59
CA ARG A 35 -1.18 -6.51 -1.89
C ARG A 35 -1.72 -5.85 -3.15
N ARG A 36 -1.95 -6.62 -4.21
CA ARG A 36 -2.49 -6.11 -5.48
C ARG A 36 -3.91 -5.60 -5.33
N GLU A 37 -4.75 -6.32 -4.61
CA GLU A 37 -6.15 -5.92 -4.33
C GLU A 37 -6.19 -4.62 -3.54
N ARG A 38 -5.34 -4.46 -2.53
CA ARG A 38 -5.21 -3.19 -1.80
C ARG A 38 -4.78 -2.02 -2.69
N LEU A 39 -3.83 -2.24 -3.60
CA LEU A 39 -3.40 -1.19 -4.54
C LEU A 39 -4.52 -0.80 -5.51
N LYS A 40 -5.33 -1.76 -5.97
CA LYS A 40 -6.51 -1.46 -6.79
C LYS A 40 -7.53 -0.64 -5.99
N ALA A 41 -7.84 -1.05 -4.76
CA ALA A 41 -8.72 -0.29 -3.88
C ALA A 41 -8.20 1.14 -3.62
N ALA A 42 -6.88 1.30 -3.43
CA ALA A 42 -6.26 2.62 -3.29
C ALA A 42 -6.41 3.48 -4.56
N ALA A 43 -6.29 2.87 -5.74
CA ALA A 43 -6.48 3.57 -7.01
C ALA A 43 -7.93 4.03 -7.20
N ASP A 44 -8.89 3.16 -6.91
CA ASP A 44 -10.32 3.49 -7.01
C ASP A 44 -10.72 4.60 -6.03
N LEU A 45 -10.28 4.51 -4.77
CA LEU A 45 -10.50 5.55 -3.76
C LEU A 45 -9.84 6.87 -4.16
N GLY A 46 -8.58 6.82 -4.60
CA GLY A 46 -7.85 8.01 -5.03
C GLY A 46 -8.48 8.69 -6.24
N LEU A 47 -9.05 7.92 -7.18
CA LEU A 47 -9.77 8.48 -8.32
C LEU A 47 -11.07 9.17 -7.89
N VAL A 48 -11.81 8.57 -6.95
CA VAL A 48 -13.03 9.18 -6.40
C VAL A 48 -12.72 10.50 -5.70
N ASP A 49 -11.72 10.51 -4.81
CA ASP A 49 -11.33 11.72 -4.06
C ASP A 49 -10.77 12.80 -5.00
N PHE A 50 -9.92 12.44 -5.95
CA PHE A 50 -9.44 13.37 -6.98
C PHE A 50 -10.59 14.02 -7.75
N ASN A 51 -11.56 13.22 -8.21
CA ASN A 51 -12.72 13.75 -8.94
C ASN A 51 -13.59 14.68 -8.07
N GLN A 52 -13.73 14.38 -6.78
CA GLN A 52 -14.40 15.27 -5.83
C GLN A 52 -13.61 16.59 -5.67
N ARG A 53 -12.29 16.50 -5.53
CA ARG A 53 -11.41 17.68 -5.41
C ARG A 53 -11.46 18.56 -6.66
N VAL A 54 -11.46 17.95 -7.85
CA VAL A 54 -11.61 18.67 -9.13
C VAL A 54 -12.92 19.46 -9.16
N LYS A 55 -14.04 18.84 -8.76
CA LYS A 55 -15.34 19.54 -8.71
C LYS A 55 -15.34 20.73 -7.76
N VAL A 56 -14.72 20.59 -6.58
CA VAL A 56 -14.58 21.68 -5.61
C VAL A 56 -13.72 22.81 -6.20
N ILE A 57 -12.57 22.48 -6.80
CA ILE A 57 -11.66 23.48 -7.39
C ILE A 57 -12.31 24.19 -8.59
N GLN A 58 -13.10 23.49 -9.40
CA GLN A 58 -13.86 24.10 -10.49
C GLN A 58 -14.90 25.11 -9.99
N ARG A 59 -15.45 24.91 -8.78
CA ARG A 59 -16.45 25.80 -8.18
C ARG A 59 -15.82 26.98 -7.43
N ASP A 60 -14.82 26.70 -6.58
CA ASP A 60 -14.32 27.64 -5.57
C ASP A 60 -12.89 28.12 -5.87
N GLY A 61 -12.25 27.61 -6.92
CA GLY A 61 -10.83 27.81 -7.20
C GLY A 61 -9.91 26.96 -6.29
N GLY A 62 -8.61 26.97 -6.57
CA GLY A 62 -7.59 26.30 -5.75
C GLY A 62 -6.52 25.56 -6.54
N THR A 63 -5.66 24.84 -5.82
CA THR A 63 -4.56 24.07 -6.40
C THR A 63 -4.90 22.58 -6.42
N LEU A 64 -4.74 21.96 -7.59
CA LEU A 64 -4.95 20.52 -7.77
C LEU A 64 -3.60 19.81 -7.76
N VAL A 65 -3.44 18.86 -6.84
CA VAL A 65 -2.28 17.96 -6.85
C VAL A 65 -2.50 16.79 -7.81
N PRO A 66 -1.44 16.17 -8.35
CA PRO A 66 -1.57 15.04 -9.27
C PRO A 66 -2.32 13.85 -8.64
N LEU A 67 -3.07 13.11 -9.47
CA LEU A 67 -3.80 11.90 -9.05
C LEU A 67 -2.91 10.89 -8.31
N SER A 68 -1.64 10.77 -8.71
CA SER A 68 -0.68 9.87 -8.06
C SER A 68 -0.51 10.13 -6.56
N VAL A 69 -0.68 11.39 -6.11
CA VAL A 69 -0.60 11.77 -4.70
C VAL A 69 -1.79 11.19 -3.92
N PHE A 70 -3.00 11.23 -4.50
CA PHE A 70 -4.20 10.66 -3.89
C PHE A 70 -4.11 9.13 -3.80
N VAL A 71 -3.67 8.48 -4.87
CA VAL A 71 -3.48 7.02 -4.87
C VAL A 71 -2.45 6.59 -3.84
N ALA A 72 -1.32 7.30 -3.74
CA ALA A 72 -0.29 7.02 -2.75
C ALA A 72 -0.79 7.19 -1.31
N TYR A 73 -1.54 8.26 -1.05
CA TYR A 73 -2.16 8.49 0.27
C TYR A 73 -3.09 7.34 0.67
N HIS A 74 -4.01 6.92 -0.21
CA HIS A 74 -4.92 5.82 0.10
C HIS A 74 -4.21 4.46 0.21
N ALA A 75 -3.12 4.24 -0.54
CA ALA A 75 -2.31 3.04 -0.40
C ALA A 75 -1.68 2.95 0.99
N ASP A 76 -1.13 4.07 1.49
CA ASP A 76 -0.50 4.13 2.81
C ASP A 76 -1.54 3.98 3.94
N VAL A 77 -2.71 4.61 3.81
CA VAL A 77 -3.83 4.43 4.75
C VAL A 77 -4.25 2.97 4.83
N LEU A 78 -4.47 2.31 3.68
CA LEU A 78 -4.86 0.91 3.64
C LEU A 78 -3.77 -0.02 4.19
N GLU A 79 -2.50 0.33 4.01
CA GLU A 79 -1.37 -0.41 4.57
C GLU A 79 -1.36 -0.34 6.10
N VAL A 80 -1.56 0.85 6.67
CA VAL A 80 -1.63 1.06 8.13
C VAL A 80 -2.82 0.32 8.74
N ILE A 81 -3.99 0.41 8.11
CA ILE A 81 -5.19 -0.32 8.53
C ILE A 81 -4.95 -1.83 8.49
N ALA A 82 -4.34 -2.34 7.41
CA ALA A 82 -4.04 -3.76 7.28
C ALA A 82 -3.06 -4.27 8.35
N LYS A 83 -2.18 -3.40 8.85
CA LYS A 83 -1.24 -3.69 9.94
C LYS A 83 -1.85 -3.50 11.34
N LYS A 84 -3.12 -3.10 11.43
CA LYS A 84 -3.83 -2.75 12.69
C LYS A 84 -3.10 -1.66 13.50
N ALA A 85 -2.33 -0.81 12.85
CA ALA A 85 -1.50 0.22 13.46
C ALA A 85 -2.08 1.62 13.23
N PHE A 86 -3.42 1.76 13.26
CA PHE A 86 -4.08 3.04 12.98
C PHE A 86 -4.10 3.89 14.25
N ASP A 87 -2.96 4.53 14.53
CA ASP A 87 -2.78 5.48 15.62
C ASP A 87 -2.41 6.88 15.08
N PRO A 88 -2.43 7.93 15.93
CA PRO A 88 -2.11 9.30 15.49
C PRO A 88 -0.70 9.46 14.91
N GLU A 89 0.26 8.65 15.34
CA GLU A 89 1.64 8.72 14.85
C GLU A 89 1.73 8.17 13.41
N ALA A 90 1.00 7.08 13.13
CA ALA A 90 0.88 6.51 11.80
C ALA A 90 0.21 7.50 10.83
N VAL A 91 -0.85 8.19 11.26
CA VAL A 91 -1.50 9.25 10.45
C VAL A 91 -0.51 10.39 10.17
N ALA A 92 0.22 10.86 11.18
CA ALA A 92 1.23 11.90 10.98
C ALA A 92 2.35 11.46 10.02
N ALA A 93 2.70 10.17 10.01
CA ALA A 93 3.68 9.62 9.06
C ALA A 93 3.15 9.62 7.61
N ILE A 94 1.87 9.28 7.42
CA ILE A 94 1.20 9.35 6.11
C ILE A 94 1.22 10.78 5.58
N ASP A 95 0.85 11.76 6.42
CA ASP A 95 0.84 13.18 6.02
C ASP A 95 2.24 13.67 5.62
N ARG A 96 3.27 13.33 6.42
CA ARG A 96 4.67 13.68 6.10
C ARG A 96 5.09 13.12 4.75
N ARG A 97 4.70 11.88 4.44
CA ARG A 97 5.04 11.21 3.18
C ARG A 97 4.29 11.82 2.00
N GLN A 98 3.03 12.19 2.19
CA GLN A 98 2.25 12.89 1.17
C GLN A 98 2.89 14.25 0.82
N ILE A 99 3.26 15.04 1.83
CA ILE A 99 3.95 16.33 1.63
C ILE A 99 5.27 16.12 0.87
N ALA A 100 6.05 15.11 1.26
CA ALA A 100 7.29 14.79 0.58
C ALA A 100 7.07 14.41 -0.90
N LEU A 101 6.01 13.64 -1.18
CA LEU A 101 5.66 13.23 -2.54
C LEU A 101 5.23 14.41 -3.41
N VAL A 102 4.38 15.30 -2.88
CA VAL A 102 3.99 16.53 -3.58
C VAL A 102 5.22 17.36 -3.93
N ARG A 103 6.12 17.59 -2.96
CA ARG A 103 7.37 18.34 -3.19
C ARG A 103 8.25 17.69 -4.25
N ALA A 104 8.38 16.37 -4.21
CA ALA A 104 9.17 15.63 -5.18
C ALA A 104 8.62 15.78 -6.61
N ILE A 105 7.29 15.74 -6.78
CA ILE A 105 6.65 15.93 -8.08
C ILE A 105 6.77 17.38 -8.56
N GLU A 106 6.72 18.35 -7.66
CA GLU A 106 6.96 19.78 -7.95
C GLU A 106 8.43 20.11 -8.25
N GLY A 107 9.35 19.14 -8.17
CA GLY A 107 10.78 19.37 -8.37
C GLY A 107 11.45 20.16 -7.24
N ARG A 108 10.80 20.28 -6.07
CA ARG A 108 11.35 20.98 -4.90
C ARG A 108 12.13 19.98 -4.02
N PRO A 109 13.41 20.24 -3.72
CA PRO A 109 14.21 19.31 -2.93
C PRO A 109 13.64 19.12 -1.52
N SER A 110 13.47 17.87 -1.12
CA SER A 110 12.91 17.41 0.15
C SER A 110 13.72 17.81 1.40
N GLY A 111 14.87 18.46 1.22
CA GLY A 111 15.77 18.92 2.29
C GLY A 111 15.53 20.34 2.83
N GLN A 112 14.61 21.13 2.28
CA GLN A 112 14.27 22.47 2.83
C GLN A 112 13.14 22.42 3.88
N ALA A 113 13.13 21.38 4.72
CA ALA A 113 12.26 21.36 5.88
C ALA A 113 12.75 22.37 6.93
N ILE A 114 11.96 23.43 7.15
CA ILE A 114 11.97 24.27 8.35
C ILE A 114 13.24 25.14 8.53
N LYS A 115 13.42 26.15 7.67
CA LYS A 115 14.21 27.35 8.06
C LYS A 115 13.42 28.67 7.97
N GLU A 116 12.26 28.70 7.32
CA GLU A 116 11.54 29.96 7.08
C GLU A 116 10.58 30.38 8.20
N GLY A 117 10.39 29.57 9.25
CA GLY A 117 9.47 29.89 10.35
C GLY A 117 10.07 30.69 11.52
N LYS A 118 11.37 31.04 11.51
CA LYS A 118 12.05 31.62 12.69
C LYS A 118 12.45 33.10 12.60
N ASN A 119 12.23 33.78 11.46
CA ASN A 119 12.63 35.19 11.26
C ASN A 119 11.46 36.10 10.88
N ALA A 120 10.30 35.94 11.51
CA ALA A 120 9.21 36.92 11.44
C ALA A 120 8.65 37.18 12.85
N ARG A 121 9.47 37.81 13.69
CA ARG A 121 9.05 38.65 14.81
C ARG A 121 10.00 39.83 14.91
#